data_AF-A0A127AUR0-F1
#
_entry.id   AF-A0A127AUR0-F1
#
_cell.length_a   1.000
_cell.length_b   1.000
_cell.length_c   1.000
_cell.angle_alpha   90.00
_cell.angle_beta   90.00
_cell.angle_gamma   90.00
#
_symmetry.space_group_name_H-M   'P 1'
#
loop_
_entity.id
_entity.type
_entity.pdbx_description
1 polymer ?
#
loop_
_entity_poly.entity_id
_entity_poly.type
_entity_poly.pdbx_seq_one_letter_code
_entity_poly.pdbx_strand_id
1 'polypeptide(L)'
;MGDEGSVHIIRWVGCLLANGDIKNIVDPSLGGDFDINSVWKAVELAMACTSLTSAGRPTMHQVVTELNECLAAETAGTRSEPINSIGMVTESTPLAR
;
A
#
# COMPACT_ATOMS: atom_id res chain seq x y z
N MET A 1 -30.15 23.88 3.03
CA MET A 1 -30.61 22.60 3.59
C MET A 1 -29.43 21.63 3.52
N GLY A 2 -28.71 21.45 4.63
CA GLY A 2 -27.70 20.40 4.86
C GLY A 2 -26.30 20.57 4.26
N ASP A 3 -25.40 21.31 4.93
CA ASP A 3 -23.96 21.01 4.92
C ASP A 3 -23.38 21.47 6.27
N GLU A 4 -23.71 20.73 7.33
CA GLU A 4 -23.14 20.94 8.66
C GLU A 4 -22.32 19.69 8.99
N GLY A 5 -21.02 19.75 8.69
CA GLY A 5 -20.00 18.96 9.38
C GLY A 5 -19.16 17.96 8.59
N SER A 6 -19.46 17.66 7.33
CA SER A 6 -18.75 16.59 6.59
C SER A 6 -17.75 17.14 5.59
N VAL A 7 -16.48 17.26 6.00
CA VAL A 7 -15.39 17.61 5.08
C VAL A 7 -15.13 16.45 4.12
N HIS A 8 -15.17 16.71 2.81
CA HIS A 8 -14.83 15.71 1.80
C HIS A 8 -13.39 15.20 2.00
N ILE A 9 -13.20 13.88 2.12
CA ILE A 9 -11.91 13.27 2.49
C ILE A 9 -10.77 13.71 1.56
N ILE A 10 -11.00 13.78 0.25
CA ILE A 10 -9.97 14.22 -0.71
C ILE A 10 -9.55 15.68 -0.48
N ARG A 11 -10.50 16.54 -0.06
CA ARG A 11 -10.21 17.93 0.28
C ARG A 11 -9.35 17.99 1.53
N TRP A 12 -9.72 17.23 2.56
CA TRP A 12 -9.00 17.18 3.84
C TRP A 12 -7.58 16.64 3.66
N VAL A 13 -7.42 15.49 2.98
CA VAL A 13 -6.12 14.89 2.64
C VAL A 13 -5.27 15.87 1.83
N GLY A 14 -5.86 16.52 0.81
CA GLY A 14 -5.15 17.51 0.00
C GLY A 14 -4.62 18.69 0.80
N CYS A 15 -5.36 19.18 1.81
CA CYS A 15 -4.88 20.24 2.71
C CYS A 15 -3.72 19.77 3.59
N LEU A 16 -3.77 18.55 4.13
CA LEU A 16 -2.70 18.00 4.96
C LEU A 16 -1.42 17.73 4.15
N LEU A 17 -1.56 17.23 2.92
CA LEU A 17 -0.44 17.03 2.00
C LEU A 17 0.26 18.35 1.65
N ALA A 18 -0.49 19.42 1.39
CA ALA A 18 0.09 20.74 1.11
C ALA A 18 0.90 21.28 2.30
N ASN A 19 0.55 20.88 3.52
CA ASN A 19 1.27 21.22 4.74
C ASN A 19 2.41 20.23 5.07
N GLY A 20 2.57 19.15 4.29
CA GLY A 20 3.55 18.09 4.55
C GLY A 20 3.19 17.19 5.73
N ASP A 21 1.93 17.22 6.20
CA ASP A 21 1.49 16.53 7.40
C ASP A 21 0.93 15.13 7.09
N ILE A 22 1.81 14.24 6.64
CA ILE A 22 1.45 12.88 6.25
C ILE A 22 1.00 12.03 7.45
N LYS A 23 1.51 12.29 8.66
CA LYS A 23 1.25 11.49 9.85
C LYS A 23 -0.19 11.60 10.32
N ASN A 24 -0.80 12.78 10.15
CA ASN A 24 -2.21 13.00 10.48
C ASN A 24 -3.18 12.41 9.44
N ILE A 25 -2.68 11.95 8.29
CA ILE A 25 -3.48 11.25 7.27
C ILE A 25 -3.59 9.75 7.59
N VAL A 26 -2.60 9.18 8.28
CA VAL A 26 -2.52 7.74 8.54
C VAL A 26 -3.51 7.31 9.62
N ASP A 27 -4.07 6.11 9.45
CA ASP A 27 -4.96 5.51 10.43
C ASP A 27 -4.25 5.35 11.80
N PRO A 28 -4.79 5.94 12.89
CA PRO A 28 -4.18 5.84 14.21
C PRO A 28 -4.03 4.41 14.75
N SER A 29 -4.85 3.47 14.27
CA SER A 29 -4.78 2.05 14.68
C SER A 29 -3.50 1.36 14.22
N LEU A 30 -2.80 1.92 13.23
CA LEU A 30 -1.48 1.43 12.79
C LEU A 30 -0.38 1.73 13.81
N GLY A 31 -0.65 2.51 14.86
CA GLY A 31 0.27 2.69 15.99
C GLY A 31 1.61 3.34 15.65
N GLY A 32 1.77 3.89 14.45
CA GLY A 32 3.05 4.42 13.97
C GLY A 32 4.00 3.37 13.38
N ASP A 33 3.56 2.11 13.22
CA ASP A 33 4.34 1.03 12.60
C ASP A 33 4.21 1.05 11.08
N PHE A 34 4.73 2.11 10.46
CA PHE A 34 4.75 2.26 9.01
C PHE A 34 5.94 3.09 8.56
N ASP A 35 6.45 2.81 7.36
CA ASP A 35 7.42 3.67 6.71
C ASP A 35 6.74 4.90 6.10
N ILE A 36 7.27 6.08 6.40
CA ILE A 36 6.71 7.36 5.94
C ILE A 36 6.76 7.46 4.41
N ASN A 37 7.79 6.91 3.76
CA ASN A 37 7.89 6.97 2.30
C ASN A 37 6.85 6.04 1.64
N SER A 38 6.62 4.85 2.21
CA SER A 38 5.54 3.96 1.78
C SER A 38 4.18 4.62 1.89
N VAL A 39 3.89 5.30 3.01
CA VAL A 39 2.64 6.05 3.17
C VAL A 39 2.53 7.18 2.15
N TRP A 40 3.60 7.95 1.94
CA TRP A 40 3.59 9.04 0.97
C TRP A 40 3.23 8.55 -0.43
N LYS A 41 3.86 7.47 -0.89
CA LYS A 41 3.56 6.82 -2.17
C LYS A 41 2.11 6.35 -2.26
N ALA A 42 1.60 5.70 -1.21
CA ALA A 42 0.21 5.24 -1.18
C ALA A 42 -0.79 6.39 -1.29
N VAL A 43 -0.54 7.49 -0.59
CA VAL A 43 -1.39 8.67 -0.61
C VAL A 43 -1.33 9.38 -1.97
N GLU A 44 -0.14 9.53 -2.56
CA GLU A 44 0.02 10.09 -3.91
C GLU A 44 -0.76 9.28 -4.96
N LEU A 45 -0.66 7.95 -4.90
CA LEU A 45 -1.41 7.06 -5.78
C LEU A 45 -2.92 7.20 -5.59
N ALA A 46 -3.40 7.27 -4.34
CA ALA A 46 -4.81 7.47 -4.03
C ALA A 46 -5.33 8.83 -4.53
N MET A 47 -4.54 9.90 -4.41
CA MET A 47 -4.86 11.22 -4.93
C MET A 47 -4.94 11.22 -6.47
N ALA A 48 -4.02 10.55 -7.14
CA ALA A 48 -4.04 10.40 -8.60
C ALA A 48 -5.29 9.62 -9.06
N CYS A 49 -5.62 8.51 -8.41
CA CYS A 49 -6.83 7.71 -8.67
C CYS A 49 -8.13 8.52 -8.54
N THR A 50 -8.14 9.51 -7.65
CA THR A 50 -9.31 10.36 -7.37
C THR A 50 -9.31 11.69 -8.11
N SER A 51 -8.42 11.86 -9.09
CA SER A 51 -8.38 13.05 -9.94
C SER A 51 -9.76 13.36 -10.55
N LEU A 52 -10.11 14.64 -10.55
CA LEU A 52 -11.32 15.18 -11.18
C LEU A 52 -11.30 14.96 -12.70
N THR A 53 -10.11 14.96 -13.31
CA THR A 53 -9.92 14.72 -14.74
C THR A 53 -9.55 13.26 -14.98
N SER A 54 -10.20 12.63 -15.98
CA SER A 54 -9.90 11.25 -16.36
C SER A 54 -8.44 11.08 -16.81
N ALA A 55 -7.88 12.07 -17.50
CA ALA A 55 -6.49 12.06 -17.96
C ALA A 55 -5.47 12.10 -16.80
N GLY A 56 -5.86 12.60 -15.62
CA GLY A 56 -5.02 12.56 -14.42
C GLY A 56 -5.13 11.26 -13.63
N ARG A 57 -6.05 10.36 -14.00
CA ARG A 57 -6.20 9.06 -13.33
C ARG A 57 -5.24 8.04 -13.93
N PRO A 58 -4.48 7.30 -13.11
CA PRO A 58 -3.68 6.19 -13.59
C PRO A 58 -4.56 5.07 -14.14
N THR A 59 -4.00 4.29 -15.06
CA THR A 59 -4.60 3.03 -15.51
C THR A 59 -4.55 1.99 -14.38
N MET A 60 -5.47 1.02 -14.37
CA MET A 60 -5.42 -0.07 -13.40
C MET A 60 -4.11 -0.87 -13.44
N HIS A 61 -3.48 -0.96 -14.61
CA HIS A 61 -2.14 -1.54 -14.72
C HIS A 61 -1.12 -0.77 -13.88
N GLN A 62 -1.05 0.56 -14.06
CA GLN A 62 -0.14 1.42 -13.27
C GLN A 62 -0.44 1.31 -11.78
N VAL A 63 -1.71 1.33 -11.37
CA VAL A 63 -2.10 1.15 -9.97
C VAL A 63 -1.56 -0.16 -9.40
N VAL A 64 -1.74 -1.29 -10.11
CA VAL A 64 -1.26 -2.59 -9.66
C VAL A 64 0.28 -2.67 -9.64
N THR A 65 0.96 -2.04 -10.60
CA THR A 65 2.42 -1.96 -10.60
C THR A 65 2.93 -1.24 -9.35
N GLU A 66 2.44 -0.04 -9.06
CA GLU A 66 2.85 0.75 -7.89
C GLU A 66 2.56 0.03 -6.56
N LEU A 67 1.41 -0.63 -6.46
CA LEU A 67 1.06 -1.40 -5.26
C LEU A 67 1.98 -2.61 -5.06
N ASN A 68 2.38 -3.30 -6.14
CA ASN A 68 3.34 -4.40 -6.03
C ASN A 68 4.73 -3.90 -5.59
N GLU A 69 5.15 -2.73 -6.04
CA GLU A 69 6.41 -2.12 -5.59
C GLU A 69 6.37 -1.74 -4.10
N CYS A 70 5.24 -1.20 -3.63
CA CYS A 70 5.05 -0.92 -2.21
C CYS A 70 5.13 -2.20 -1.37
N LEU A 71 4.44 -3.26 -1.80
CA LEU A 71 4.46 -4.56 -1.12
C LEU A 71 5.87 -5.18 -1.10
N ALA A 72 6.62 -5.06 -2.20
CA ALA A 72 8.00 -5.52 -2.27
C ALA A 72 8.91 -4.76 -1.30
N ALA A 73 8.70 -3.46 -1.12
CA ALA A 73 9.46 -2.63 -0.17
C ALA A 73 9.18 -3.03 1.28
N GLU A 74 7.91 -3.28 1.63
CA GLU A 74 7.52 -3.72 2.98
C GLU A 74 8.05 -5.13 3.31
N THR A 75 8.01 -6.04 2.34
CA THR A 75 8.49 -7.43 2.51
C THR A 75 10.02 -7.56 2.50
N ALA A 76 10.74 -6.64 1.85
CA ALA A 76 12.19 -6.62 1.89
C ALA A 76 12.76 -6.32 3.30
N GLY A 77 12.00 -5.64 4.16
CA GLY A 77 12.37 -5.31 5.54
C GLY A 77 12.22 -6.45 6.55
N THR A 78 11.55 -7.56 6.20
CA THR A 78 11.29 -8.70 7.10
C THR A 78 12.29 -9.86 6.95
N ARG A 79 13.46 -9.64 6.34
CA ARG A 79 14.50 -10.68 6.19
C ARG A 79 15.54 -10.63 7.31
N SER A 80 15.13 -11.04 8.50
CA SER A 80 15.97 -11.64 9.55
C SER A 80 15.07 -12.73 10.16
N GLU A 81 15.13 -14.02 9.84
CA GLU A 81 16.21 -14.99 9.65
C GLU A 81 15.75 -16.08 8.66
N PRO A 82 16.65 -16.89 8.07
CA PRO A 82 16.26 -18.05 7.27
C PRO A 82 15.69 -19.15 8.17
N ILE A 83 14.38 -19.41 8.06
CA ILE A 83 13.83 -20.68 8.57
C ILE A 83 14.27 -21.77 7.59
N ASN A 84 15.41 -22.39 7.90
CA ASN A 84 15.75 -23.71 7.40
C ASN A 84 14.67 -24.69 7.91
N SER A 85 13.73 -25.08 7.05
CA SER A 85 12.81 -26.17 7.35
C SER A 85 12.68 -27.12 6.16
N ILE A 86 13.54 -28.13 6.21
CA ILE A 86 13.22 -29.57 6.05
C ILE A 86 12.71 -30.01 4.66
N GLY A 87 13.67 -30.53 3.89
CA GLY A 87 13.58 -31.70 3.01
C GLY A 87 12.25 -31.99 2.30
N MET A 88 12.17 -31.64 1.02
CA MET A 88 11.32 -32.37 0.08
C MET A 88 11.88 -33.79 -0.06
N VAL A 89 11.39 -34.73 0.74
CA VAL A 89 11.55 -36.15 0.42
C VAL A 89 10.79 -36.40 -0.87
N THR A 90 11.52 -36.76 -1.92
CA THR A 90 10.92 -37.22 -3.17
C THR A 90 10.29 -38.58 -2.91
N GLU A 91 9.01 -38.61 -2.56
CA GLU A 91 8.24 -39.84 -2.66
C GLU A 91 7.66 -39.91 -4.08
N SER A 92 8.37 -40.62 -4.95
CA SER A 92 7.76 -41.25 -6.12
C SER A 92 8.06 -42.74 -6.00
N THR A 93 7.14 -43.44 -5.36
CA THR A 93 7.12 -44.89 -5.20
C THR A 93 7.25 -45.61 -6.56
N PRO A 94 7.95 -46.77 -6.61
CA PRO A 94 8.32 -47.45 -7.85
C PRO A 94 7.19 -48.28 -8.48
N LEU A 95 7.37 -48.60 -9.77
CA LEU A 95 6.60 -49.54 -10.59
C LEU A 95 6.82 -51.03 -10.18
N ALA A 96 5.89 -51.89 -10.61
CA ALA A 96 5.82 -53.37 -10.61
C ALA A 96 4.92 -53.97 -9.51
N ARG A 97 4.01 -54.93 -9.74
CA ARG A 97 3.83 -55.96 -10.78
C ARG A 97 2.35 -56.30 -10.95
#